data_AF-A0A2R6HZC2-F1
#
_entry.id   AF-A0A2R6HZC2-F1
#
_cell.length_a   1.000
_cell.length_b   1.000
_cell.length_c   1.000
_cell.angle_alpha   90.00
_cell.angle_beta   90.00
_cell.angle_gamma   90.00
#
_symmetry.space_group_name_H-M   'P 1'
#
loop_
_entity.id
_entity.type
_entity.pdbx_description
1 polymer ?
#
loop_
_entity_poly.entity_id
_entity_poly.type
_entity_poly.pdbx_seq_one_letter_code
_entity_poly.pdbx_strand_id
1 'polypeptide(L)'
;MTSDDSPAIWKRDDPTDAREYDDPTARESDTREGAATRSDGGRRSELDRETLFDLLSSTRRRHVVRYLLRTGGEIPFGELTDRIAALEAGTTVEALTDDERKPVYVSLRQTHLPRLHEAGVVRYDPDQGTVGPTARLADLVPPLRAVDEALGADPALPLPDDVTPPLGEESHGCTAGGSG
;
A
#
# COMPACT_ATOMS: atom_id res chain seq x y z
N MET A 1 -41.99 -7.32 0.14
CA MET A 1 -41.35 -6.31 1.02
C MET A 1 -41.25 -6.99 2.38
N THR A 2 -40.18 -7.70 2.70
CA THR A 2 -38.80 -7.22 2.88
C THR A 2 -37.78 -8.18 2.27
N SER A 3 -36.74 -7.64 1.62
CA SER A 3 -35.56 -8.40 1.21
C SER A 3 -34.72 -8.73 2.45
N ASP A 4 -34.31 -9.99 2.55
CA ASP A 4 -33.23 -10.46 3.42
C ASP A 4 -31.99 -10.56 2.50
N ASP A 5 -31.07 -9.62 2.68
CA ASP A 5 -29.78 -9.57 2.00
C ASP A 5 -28.69 -9.94 3.01
N SER A 6 -27.73 -10.75 2.56
CA SER A 6 -26.59 -11.34 3.28
C SER A 6 -26.85 -12.67 4.02
N PRO A 7 -26.02 -13.71 3.77
CA PRO A 7 -24.58 -13.62 4.02
C PRO A 7 -23.69 -14.24 2.92
N ALA A 8 -22.57 -13.59 2.58
CA ALA A 8 -21.42 -14.24 1.96
C ALA A 8 -20.57 -14.86 3.08
N ILE A 9 -20.69 -16.16 3.37
CA ILE A 9 -19.97 -17.25 2.71
C ILE A 9 -18.46 -16.93 2.58
N TRP A 10 -17.76 -16.97 3.71
CA TRP A 10 -16.36 -17.39 3.76
C TRP A 10 -16.33 -18.91 3.57
N LYS A 11 -16.57 -19.40 2.35
CA LYS A 11 -16.44 -20.84 2.11
C LYS A 11 -14.96 -21.19 2.06
N ARG A 12 -14.56 -21.99 3.05
CA ARG A 12 -13.50 -22.99 2.97
C ARG A 12 -13.66 -23.80 1.68
N ASP A 13 -12.58 -23.86 0.91
CA ASP A 13 -12.17 -25.04 0.15
C ASP A 13 -10.66 -25.22 0.37
N ASP A 14 -10.34 -26.33 1.04
CA ASP A 14 -9.03 -27.03 1.15
C ASP A 14 -8.62 -27.54 -0.26
N PRO A 15 -7.38 -27.98 -0.60
CA PRO A 15 -6.32 -28.52 0.26
C PRO A 15 -4.88 -28.15 -0.17
N THR A 16 -3.89 -28.73 0.51
CA THR A 16 -2.65 -29.36 -0.03
C THR A 16 -1.33 -28.87 0.58
N ASP A 17 -0.60 -29.88 1.06
CA ASP A 17 0.86 -29.99 1.13
C ASP A 17 1.59 -29.44 2.36
N ALA A 18 1.56 -30.29 3.39
CA ALA A 18 2.68 -30.49 4.28
C ALA A 18 3.96 -30.75 3.46
N ARG A 19 4.76 -29.71 3.22
CA ARG A 19 6.19 -29.88 3.01
C ARG A 19 6.92 -29.52 4.29
N GLU A 20 7.46 -30.57 4.87
CA GLU A 20 8.52 -30.61 5.86
C GLU A 20 9.59 -29.57 5.51
N TYR A 21 9.71 -28.52 6.32
CA TYR A 21 10.95 -27.76 6.42
C TYR A 21 11.78 -28.40 7.51
N ASP A 22 12.67 -29.30 7.08
CA ASP A 22 13.82 -29.74 7.85
C ASP A 22 14.77 -28.53 8.00
N ASP A 23 14.94 -28.03 9.23
CA ASP A 23 15.94 -27.01 9.55
C ASP A 23 17.11 -27.69 10.30
N PRO A 24 18.22 -27.99 9.60
CA PRO A 24 19.44 -28.41 10.26
C PRO A 24 20.44 -27.25 10.38
N THR A 25 20.62 -26.84 11.64
CA THR A 25 21.92 -26.65 12.31
C THR A 25 22.77 -25.38 12.09
N ALA A 26 23.32 -24.98 13.25
CA ALA A 26 24.62 -24.33 13.52
C ALA A 26 24.52 -22.83 13.85
N ARG A 27 24.50 -22.44 15.13
CA ARG A 27 25.58 -22.44 16.14
C ARG A 27 26.62 -21.33 15.93
N GLU A 28 26.52 -20.36 16.84
CA GLU A 28 27.56 -19.47 17.41
C GLU A 28 28.35 -18.52 16.49
N SER A 29 28.30 -17.21 16.77
CA SER A 29 29.35 -16.55 17.58
C SER A 29 29.14 -15.04 17.71
N ASP A 30 29.26 -14.58 18.96
CA ASP A 30 29.81 -13.32 19.45
C ASP A 30 30.25 -12.27 18.41
N THR A 31 29.69 -11.05 18.48
CA THR A 31 30.45 -9.80 18.30
C THR A 31 29.75 -8.65 19.04
N ARG A 32 30.56 -7.96 19.84
CA ARG A 32 30.27 -6.77 20.65
C ARG A 32 30.05 -5.51 19.81
N GLU A 33 29.47 -4.53 20.50
CA GLU A 33 29.76 -3.08 20.45
C GLU A 33 29.03 -2.16 19.45
N GLY A 34 28.36 -1.16 20.06
CA GLY A 34 28.08 0.16 19.50
C GLY A 34 26.81 0.23 18.64
N ALA A 35 25.81 1.06 18.90
CA ALA A 35 25.76 2.28 19.68
C ALA A 35 24.31 2.49 20.14
N ALA A 36 24.11 2.60 21.44
CA ALA A 36 22.87 3.16 21.97
C ALA A 36 22.90 4.66 21.71
N THR A 37 22.29 5.10 20.60
CA THR A 37 21.88 6.50 20.47
C THR A 37 20.74 6.72 21.46
N ARG A 38 21.10 7.26 22.62
CA ARG A 38 20.15 7.97 23.47
C ARG A 38 19.74 9.23 22.73
N SER A 39 18.66 9.16 21.96
CA SER A 39 17.87 10.34 21.61
C SER A 39 16.77 10.49 22.66
N ASP A 40 17.13 11.13 23.78
CA ASP A 40 16.19 11.58 24.80
C ASP A 40 15.93 13.09 24.64
N GLY A 41 14.65 13.46 24.58
CA GLY A 41 14.19 14.70 25.21
C GLY A 41 14.25 16.00 24.42
N GLY A 42 13.68 16.03 23.21
CA GLY A 42 13.62 17.23 22.35
C GLY A 42 12.24 17.67 21.88
N ARG A 43 11.22 17.64 22.76
CA ARG A 43 9.89 18.32 22.62
C ARG A 43 8.84 17.61 21.76
N ARG A 44 7.69 17.38 22.40
CA ARG A 44 6.39 17.11 21.77
C ARG A 44 5.98 18.30 20.89
N SER A 45 6.50 18.44 19.68
CA SER A 45 6.05 19.35 18.60
C SER A 45 6.98 19.11 17.41
N GLU A 46 6.42 18.85 16.23
CA GLU A 46 7.11 18.36 15.02
C GLU A 46 7.65 16.93 15.16
N LEU A 47 7.31 16.09 14.19
CA LEU A 47 7.94 14.78 14.03
C LEU A 47 9.43 15.01 13.80
N ASP A 48 10.29 14.25 14.47
CA ASP A 48 11.72 14.38 14.27
C ASP A 48 12.05 14.13 12.79
N ARG A 49 12.94 14.94 12.22
CA ARG A 49 13.32 14.86 10.81
C ARG A 49 13.78 13.45 10.45
N GLU A 50 14.52 12.78 11.32
CA GLU A 50 14.97 11.41 11.14
C GLU A 50 13.78 10.44 11.04
N THR A 51 12.77 10.62 11.89
CA THR A 51 11.53 9.83 11.85
C THR A 51 10.74 10.08 10.57
N LEU A 52 10.63 11.33 10.11
CA LEU A 52 9.96 11.67 8.84
C LEU A 52 10.66 10.98 7.65
N PHE A 53 12.00 11.00 7.60
CA PHE A 53 12.75 10.31 6.55
C PHE A 53 12.64 8.78 6.67
N ASP A 54 12.67 8.21 7.88
CA ASP A 54 12.43 6.77 8.09
C ASP A 54 11.07 6.35 7.54
N LEU A 55 10.01 7.12 7.84
CA LEU A 55 8.67 6.86 7.31
C LEU A 55 8.64 6.91 5.78
N LEU A 56 9.42 7.78 5.15
CA LEU A 56 9.42 7.93 3.69
C LEU A 56 10.40 7.00 2.97
N SER A 57 11.26 6.28 3.68
CA SER A 57 12.18 5.30 3.08
C SER A 57 11.47 4.16 2.32
N SER A 58 10.23 3.85 2.69
CA SER A 58 9.42 2.81 2.03
C SER A 58 8.60 3.38 0.89
N THR A 59 8.72 2.76 -0.30
CA THR A 59 7.91 3.07 -1.48
C THR A 59 6.41 2.99 -1.22
N ARG A 60 5.95 1.93 -0.54
CA ARG A 60 4.53 1.76 -0.17
C ARG A 60 4.02 2.87 0.75
N ARG A 61 4.80 3.27 1.77
CA ARG A 61 4.40 4.39 2.65
C ARG A 61 4.32 5.70 1.88
N ARG A 62 5.23 5.95 0.94
CA ARG A 62 5.15 7.12 0.05
C ARG A 62 3.89 7.11 -0.82
N HIS A 63 3.51 5.95 -1.37
CA HIS A 63 2.27 5.83 -2.13
C HIS A 63 1.02 6.13 -1.28
N VAL A 64 0.94 5.56 -0.06
CA VAL A 64 -0.14 5.88 0.89
C VAL A 64 -0.20 7.39 1.15
N VAL A 65 0.93 8.00 1.49
CA VAL A 65 1.01 9.43 1.82
C VAL A 65 0.58 10.28 0.62
N ARG A 66 1.05 9.99 -0.60
CA ARG A 66 0.63 10.70 -1.82
C ARG A 66 -0.87 10.58 -2.07
N TYR A 67 -1.43 9.38 -1.90
CA TYR A 67 -2.85 9.14 -2.12
C TYR A 67 -3.69 9.97 -1.14
N LEU A 68 -3.38 9.87 0.15
CA LEU A 68 -4.11 10.60 1.21
C LEU A 68 -3.93 12.12 1.14
N LEU A 69 -2.77 12.61 0.69
CA LEU A 69 -2.56 14.04 0.46
C LEU A 69 -3.44 14.59 -0.67
N ARG A 70 -3.73 13.75 -1.68
CA ARG A 70 -4.55 14.14 -2.83
C ARG A 70 -6.04 14.05 -2.53
N THR A 71 -6.48 12.97 -1.88
CA THR A 71 -7.90 12.78 -1.56
C THR A 71 -8.34 13.64 -0.37
N GLY A 72 -7.44 13.89 0.59
CA GLY A 72 -7.69 14.71 1.78
C GLY A 72 -8.75 14.14 2.74
N GLY A 73 -9.29 12.96 2.44
CA GLY A 73 -10.41 12.34 3.12
C GLY A 73 -10.10 10.94 3.63
N GLU A 74 -11.00 10.45 4.49
CA GLU A 74 -11.01 9.06 4.89
C GLU A 74 -11.50 8.18 3.75
N ILE A 75 -10.85 7.03 3.57
CA ILE A 75 -11.11 6.07 2.50
C ILE A 75 -11.15 4.64 3.06
N PRO A 76 -11.81 3.71 2.37
CA PRO A 76 -11.74 2.29 2.70
C PRO A 76 -10.32 1.74 2.52
N PHE A 77 -9.90 0.88 3.44
CA PHE A 77 -8.61 0.19 3.39
C PHE A 77 -8.49 -0.70 2.14
N GLY A 78 -9.60 -1.32 1.71
CA GLY A 78 -9.65 -2.10 0.47
C GLY A 78 -9.32 -1.23 -0.74
N GLU A 79 -9.96 -0.06 -0.85
CA GLU A 79 -9.69 0.87 -1.94
C GLU A 79 -8.23 1.34 -1.93
N LEU A 80 -7.69 1.76 -0.78
CA LEU A 80 -6.28 2.13 -0.67
C LEU A 80 -5.35 1.00 -1.14
N THR A 81 -5.68 -0.24 -0.78
CA THR A 81 -4.93 -1.43 -1.18
C THR A 81 -4.92 -1.58 -2.69
N ASP A 82 -6.09 -1.53 -3.32
CA ASP A 82 -6.26 -1.72 -4.76
C ASP A 82 -5.49 -0.67 -5.55
N ARG A 83 -5.54 0.59 -5.09
CA ARG A 83 -4.83 1.71 -5.72
C ARG A 83 -3.32 1.54 -5.67
N ILE A 84 -2.79 1.11 -4.53
CA ILE A 84 -1.34 0.92 -4.37
C ILE A 84 -0.88 -0.31 -5.13
N ALA A 85 -1.67 -1.40 -5.13
CA ALA A 85 -1.33 -2.61 -5.86
C ALA A 85 -1.33 -2.39 -7.38
N ALA A 86 -2.34 -1.71 -7.90
CA ALA A 86 -2.39 -1.32 -9.30
C ALA A 86 -1.19 -0.44 -9.69
N LEU A 87 -0.81 0.51 -8.85
CA LEU A 87 0.36 1.35 -9.08
C LEU A 87 1.69 0.56 -9.06
N GLU A 88 1.85 -0.39 -8.14
CA GLU A 88 3.07 -1.22 -8.08
C GLU A 88 3.17 -2.22 -9.24
N ALA A 89 2.02 -2.77 -9.67
CA ALA A 89 1.95 -3.67 -10.83
C ALA A 89 1.97 -2.91 -12.17
N GLY A 90 1.84 -1.58 -12.16
CA GLY A 90 1.77 -0.77 -13.38
C GLY A 90 0.51 -1.05 -14.21
N THR A 91 -0.59 -1.38 -13.54
CA THR A 91 -1.89 -1.74 -14.13
C THR A 91 -3.00 -0.85 -13.57
N THR A 92 -4.25 -1.09 -13.97
CA THR A 92 -5.43 -0.40 -13.42
C THR A 92 -6.07 -1.23 -12.31
N VAL A 93 -6.96 -0.62 -11.52
CA VAL A 93 -7.69 -1.35 -10.46
C VAL A 93 -8.57 -2.46 -11.05
N GLU A 94 -9.14 -2.24 -12.23
CA GLU A 94 -10.00 -3.19 -12.94
C GLU A 94 -9.23 -4.40 -13.48
N ALA A 95 -7.97 -4.20 -13.85
CA ALA A 95 -7.09 -5.26 -14.37
C ALA A 95 -6.25 -5.92 -13.27
N LEU A 96 -6.45 -5.55 -12.00
CA LEU A 96 -5.70 -6.05 -10.86
C LEU A 96 -6.10 -7.48 -10.50
N THR A 97 -5.12 -8.36 -10.32
CA THR A 97 -5.35 -9.74 -9.87
C THR A 97 -5.25 -9.88 -8.35
N ASP A 98 -5.81 -10.96 -7.78
CA ASP A 98 -5.70 -11.23 -6.34
C ASP A 98 -4.24 -11.47 -5.91
N ASP A 99 -3.44 -12.14 -6.75
CA ASP A 99 -2.01 -12.39 -6.51
C ASP A 99 -1.18 -11.11 -6.42
N GLU A 100 -1.54 -10.07 -7.17
CA GLU A 100 -0.91 -8.74 -7.09
C GLU A 100 -1.43 -7.94 -5.88
N ARG A 101 -2.73 -8.04 -5.59
CA ARG A 101 -3.40 -7.29 -4.53
C ARG A 101 -3.05 -7.78 -3.12
N LYS A 102 -3.07 -9.10 -2.91
CA LYS A 102 -2.92 -9.76 -1.61
C LYS A 102 -1.61 -9.41 -0.87
N PRO A 103 -0.41 -9.43 -1.50
CA PRO A 103 0.81 -9.06 -0.80
C PRO A 103 0.83 -7.59 -0.38
N VAL A 104 0.18 -6.70 -1.14
CA VAL A 104 0.02 -5.28 -0.79
C VAL A 104 -0.92 -5.14 0.40
N TYR A 105 -2.07 -5.81 0.38
CA TYR A 105 -3.03 -5.83 1.49
C TYR A 105 -2.36 -6.22 2.82
N VAL A 106 -1.67 -7.36 2.83
CA VAL A 106 -1.01 -7.90 4.02
C VAL A 106 0.03 -6.92 4.55
N SER A 107 0.87 -6.42 3.66
CA SER A 107 1.97 -5.51 3.98
C SER A 107 1.47 -4.15 4.49
N LEU A 108 0.42 -3.60 3.89
CA LEU A 108 -0.18 -2.35 4.37
C LEU A 108 -0.76 -2.52 5.77
N ARG A 109 -1.50 -3.62 5.99
CA ARG A 109 -2.13 -3.91 7.28
C ARG A 109 -1.13 -4.17 8.40
N GLN A 110 -0.08 -4.94 8.13
CA GLN A 110 0.85 -5.42 9.18
C GLN A 110 2.01 -4.45 9.45
N THR A 111 2.46 -3.71 8.44
CA THR A 111 3.72 -2.97 8.52
C THR A 111 3.53 -1.49 8.28
N HIS A 112 2.86 -1.12 7.18
CA HIS A 112 2.90 0.27 6.73
C HIS A 112 1.91 1.17 7.46
N LEU A 113 0.64 0.77 7.56
CA LEU A 113 -0.38 1.57 8.23
C LEU A 113 -0.17 1.65 9.75
N PRO A 114 0.23 0.57 10.46
CA PRO A 114 0.57 0.68 11.88
C PRO A 114 1.68 1.71 12.14
N ARG A 115 2.79 1.65 11.38
CA ARG A 115 3.90 2.63 11.50
C ARG A 115 3.46 4.07 11.22
N LEU A 116 2.65 4.30 10.18
CA LEU A 116 2.13 5.63 9.86
C LEU A 116 1.13 6.13 10.93
N HIS A 117 0.35 5.22 11.51
CA HIS A 117 -0.60 5.51 12.56
C HIS A 117 0.09 5.85 13.89
N GLU A 118 1.11 5.07 14.26
CA GLU A 118 1.96 5.31 15.44
C GLU A 118 2.67 6.67 15.37
N ALA A 119 3.12 7.07 14.18
CA ALA A 119 3.67 8.40 13.93
C ALA A 119 2.59 9.52 13.94
N GLY A 120 1.31 9.16 14.00
CA GLY A 120 0.21 10.12 14.04
C GLY A 120 -0.01 10.90 12.74
N VAL A 121 0.53 10.42 11.62
CA VAL A 121 0.36 11.05 10.29
C VAL A 121 -0.90 10.56 9.57
N VAL A 122 -1.40 9.38 9.95
CA VAL A 122 -2.68 8.83 9.46
C VAL A 122 -3.51 8.30 10.63
N ARG A 123 -4.83 8.28 10.46
CA ARG A 123 -5.74 7.48 11.26
C ARG A 123 -5.94 6.15 10.54
N TYR A 124 -5.67 5.06 11.22
CA TYR A 124 -5.96 3.73 10.70
C TYR A 124 -6.84 3.00 11.69
N ASP A 125 -8.02 2.58 11.23
CA ASP A 125 -8.93 1.74 11.99
C ASP A 125 -9.01 0.35 11.33
N PRO A 126 -8.35 -0.68 11.90
CA PRO A 126 -8.37 -2.02 11.34
C PRO A 126 -9.72 -2.74 11.51
N ASP A 127 -10.55 -2.29 12.46
CA ASP A 127 -11.85 -2.90 12.75
C ASP A 127 -12.92 -2.33 11.82
N GLN A 128 -12.88 -1.03 11.54
CA GLN A 128 -13.73 -0.37 10.55
C GLN A 128 -13.18 -0.50 9.12
N GLY A 129 -11.89 -0.86 8.98
CA GLY A 129 -11.22 -0.97 7.69
C GLY A 129 -11.11 0.37 6.98
N THR A 130 -10.81 1.45 7.70
CA THR A 130 -10.70 2.80 7.15
C THR A 130 -9.32 3.42 7.41
N VAL A 131 -8.89 4.28 6.48
CA VAL A 131 -7.65 5.04 6.57
C VAL A 131 -7.92 6.48 6.22
N GLY A 132 -7.41 7.42 7.02
CA GLY A 132 -7.58 8.85 6.74
C GLY A 132 -6.36 9.68 7.11
N PRO A 133 -6.20 10.87 6.51
CA PRO A 133 -5.13 11.79 6.85
C PRO A 133 -5.35 12.39 8.26
N THR A 134 -4.26 12.72 8.95
CA THR A 134 -4.30 13.66 10.08
C THR A 134 -3.75 15.02 9.65
N ALA A 135 -3.85 16.02 10.53
CA ALA A 135 -3.20 17.32 10.32
C ALA A 135 -1.68 17.20 10.11
N ARG A 136 -1.04 16.17 10.68
CA ARG A 136 0.41 15.94 10.56
C ARG A 136 0.84 15.32 9.23
N LEU A 137 -0.11 14.86 8.40
CA LEU A 137 0.24 14.37 7.07
C LEU A 137 0.93 15.47 6.23
N ALA A 138 0.57 16.73 6.44
CA ALA A 138 1.19 17.88 5.78
C ALA A 138 2.70 18.02 6.11
N ASP A 139 3.13 17.57 7.29
CA ASP A 139 4.54 17.62 7.72
C ASP A 139 5.44 16.71 6.86
N LEU A 140 4.85 15.70 6.21
CA LEU A 140 5.54 14.81 5.28
C LEU A 140 5.70 15.40 3.88
N VAL A 141 5.02 16.50 3.54
CA VAL A 141 5.08 17.07 2.18
C VAL A 141 6.50 17.54 1.81
N PRO A 142 7.20 18.37 2.62
CA PRO A 142 8.56 18.78 2.28
C PRO A 142 9.55 17.61 2.14
N PRO A 143 9.65 16.65 3.09
CA PRO A 143 10.59 15.54 2.94
C PRO A 143 10.17 14.55 1.85
N LEU A 144 8.87 14.37 1.57
CA LEU A 144 8.41 13.52 0.46
C LEU A 144 8.89 14.07 -0.88
N ARG A 145 8.79 15.39 -1.10
CA ARG A 145 9.31 16.04 -2.32
C ARG A 145 10.82 15.86 -2.45
N ALA A 146 11.57 16.07 -1.38
CA ALA A 146 13.02 15.87 -1.40
C ALA A 146 13.41 14.41 -1.74
N VAL A 147 12.67 13.43 -1.21
CA VAL A 147 12.88 12.01 -1.54
C VAL A 147 12.52 11.71 -3.00
N ASP A 148 11.45 12.31 -3.53
CA ASP A 148 11.04 12.12 -4.92
C ASP A 148 12.03 12.71 -5.92
N GLU A 149 12.50 13.94 -5.65
CA GLU A 149 13.55 14.59 -6.41
C GLU A 149 14.83 13.75 -6.43
N ALA A 150 15.23 13.21 -5.27
CA ALA A 150 16.43 12.38 -5.15
C ALA A 150 16.32 11.04 -5.90
N LEU A 151 15.11 10.48 -6.02
CA LEU A 151 14.87 9.22 -6.73
C LEU A 151 14.62 9.41 -8.23
N GLY A 152 14.59 10.65 -8.73
CA GLY A 152 14.13 10.95 -10.09
C GLY A 152 12.72 10.43 -10.35
N ALA A 153 11.94 10.22 -9.27
CA ALA A 153 10.58 9.77 -9.37
C ALA A 153 9.75 10.96 -9.88
N ASP A 154 9.08 10.78 -11.02
CA ASP A 154 8.19 11.80 -11.53
C ASP A 154 7.07 12.05 -10.49
N PRO A 155 6.96 13.27 -9.92
CA PRO A 155 5.96 13.57 -8.89
C PRO A 155 4.52 13.46 -9.42
N ALA A 156 4.35 13.32 -10.74
CA ALA A 156 3.09 13.13 -11.42
C ALA A 156 2.86 11.68 -11.90
N LEU A 157 3.52 10.67 -11.30
CA LEU A 157 3.14 9.27 -11.56
C LEU A 157 1.62 9.13 -11.41
N PRO A 158 0.92 8.82 -12.51
CA PRO A 158 -0.54 8.75 -12.50
C PRO A 158 -0.94 7.66 -11.51
N LEU A 159 -1.81 8.02 -10.57
CA LEU A 159 -2.57 7.02 -9.84
C LEU A 159 -3.44 6.26 -10.86
N PRO A 160 -3.84 5.02 -10.59
CA PRO A 160 -4.56 4.19 -11.56
C PRO A 160 -5.85 4.81 -12.13
N ASP A 161 -6.43 5.85 -11.51
CA ASP A 161 -7.52 6.65 -12.10
C ASP A 161 -7.14 7.43 -13.36
N ASP A 162 -5.85 7.71 -13.56
CA ASP A 162 -5.31 8.52 -14.66
C ASP A 162 -4.63 7.64 -15.73
N VAL A 163 -4.39 6.35 -15.40
CA VAL A 163 -4.00 5.33 -16.38
C VAL A 163 -5.23 4.99 -17.18
N THR A 164 -5.44 5.67 -18.31
CA THR A 164 -6.38 5.20 -19.32
C THR A 164 -5.99 3.75 -19.63
N PRO A 165 -6.89 2.76 -19.45
CA PRO A 165 -6.56 1.38 -19.79
C PRO A 165 -6.03 1.37 -21.23
N PRO A 166 -5.01 0.56 -21.56
CA PRO A 166 -4.59 0.45 -22.95
C PRO A 166 -5.87 0.12 -23.72
N LEU A 167 -6.28 1.02 -24.64
CA LEU A 167 -7.43 0.80 -25.48
C LEU A 167 -7.17 -0.52 -26.16
N GLY A 168 -7.80 -1.58 -25.63
CA GLY A 168 -7.74 -2.90 -26.18
C GLY A 168 -8.26 -2.76 -27.58
N GLU A 169 -7.35 -2.96 -28.53
CA GLU A 169 -7.62 -2.90 -29.95
C GLU A 169 -8.92 -3.64 -30.20
N GLU A 170 -9.91 -2.87 -30.63
CA GLU A 170 -11.21 -3.38 -30.98
C GLU A 170 -10.98 -4.35 -32.14
N SER A 171 -10.85 -5.63 -31.81
CA SER A 171 -10.96 -6.71 -32.76
C SER A 171 -12.41 -6.74 -33.23
N HIS A 172 -12.73 -5.83 -34.14
CA HIS A 172 -13.84 -5.96 -35.06
C HIS A 172 -13.50 -7.12 -35.98
N GLY A 173 -13.68 -8.33 -35.43
CA GLY A 173 -13.62 -9.58 -36.16
C GLY A 173 -14.65 -9.53 -37.28
N CYS A 174 -14.11 -9.46 -38.49
CA CYS A 174 -14.66 -9.95 -39.74
C CYS A 174 -15.81 -10.96 -39.54
N THR A 175 -17.01 -10.64 -40.02
CA THR A 175 -17.97 -11.65 -40.45
C THR A 175 -18.08 -11.57 -41.97
N ALA A 176 -17.53 -12.58 -42.63
CA ALA A 176 -17.71 -12.84 -44.04
C ALA A 176 -19.01 -13.62 -44.29
N GLY A 177 -19.61 -13.39 -45.46
CA GLY A 177 -20.73 -14.16 -46.02
C GLY A 177 -21.97 -13.29 -46.21
N GLY A 178 -22.58 -13.12 -47.38
CA GLY A 178 -22.47 -13.80 -48.66
C GLY A 178 -23.79 -13.58 -49.41
N SER A 179 -23.72 -13.64 -50.74
CA SER A 179 -24.83 -13.85 -51.69
C SER A 179 -25.70 -12.66 -52.08
N GLY A 180 -25.67 -12.36 -53.38
CA GLY A 180 -26.53 -11.47 -54.14
C GLY A 180 -26.01 -11.27 -55.54
#